data_AF-A0AAU3VN47-F1
#
_entry.id   AF-A0AAU3VN47-F1
#
_cell.length_a   1.000
_cell.length_b   1.000
_cell.length_c   1.000
_cell.angle_alpha   90.00
_cell.angle_beta   90.00
_cell.angle_gamma   90.00
#
_symmetry.space_group_name_H-M   'P 1'
#
loop_
_entity.id
_entity.type
_entity.pdbx_description
1 polymer ?
#
loop_
_entity_poly.entity_id
_entity_poly.type
_entity_poly.pdbx_seq_one_letter_code
_entity_poly.pdbx_strand_id
1 'polypeptide(L)' 'MVEQRYHAVMEVAAGAAVVEAAVRHQVSRQSVHAWVCRYEQAGLPGMGSPSSTLRR' A
#
# COMPACT_ATOMS: atom_id res chain seq x y z
N MET A 1 -2.88 -0.44 -11.39
CA MET A 1 -3.98 -1.31 -10.91
C MET A 1 -4.16 -1.08 -9.42
N VAL A 2 -5.17 -0.29 -9.04
CA VAL A 2 -5.45 0.05 -7.63
C VAL A 2 -5.86 -1.18 -6.81
N GLU A 3 -6.44 -2.17 -7.47
CA GLU A 3 -6.93 -3.42 -6.84
C GLU A 3 -5.80 -4.24 -6.19
N GLN A 4 -4.66 -4.42 -6.88
CA GLN A 4 -3.55 -5.24 -6.35
C GLN A 4 -2.93 -4.65 -5.09
N ARG A 5 -2.68 -3.32 -5.09
CA ARG A 5 -2.14 -2.64 -3.89
C ARG A 5 -3.13 -2.70 -2.73
N TYR A 6 -4.43 -2.67 -3.03
CA TYR A 6 -5.49 -2.70 -2.03
C TYR A 6 -5.51 -4.07 -1.33
N HIS A 7 -5.48 -5.16 -2.10
CA HIS A 7 -5.36 -6.51 -1.54
C HIS A 7 -4.09 -6.70 -0.71
N ALA A 8 -2.93 -6.22 -1.20
CA ALA A 8 -1.67 -6.34 -0.47
C ALA A 8 -1.72 -5.65 0.90
N VAL A 9 -2.31 -4.45 0.98
CA VAL A 9 -2.45 -3.73 2.25
C VAL A 9 -3.51 -4.34 3.15
N MET A 10 -4.61 -4.85 2.60
CA MET A 10 -5.63 -5.55 3.38
C MET A 10 -5.08 -6.83 4.02
N GLU A 11 -4.25 -7.59 3.31
CA GLU A 11 -3.57 -8.76 3.91
C GLU A 11 -2.66 -8.33 5.08
N VAL A 12 -1.85 -7.28 4.91
CA VAL A 12 -0.97 -6.80 5.98
C VAL A 12 -1.76 -6.21 7.15
N ALA A 13 -2.83 -5.46 6.89
CA ALA A 13 -3.72 -4.92 7.91
C ALA A 13 -4.47 -6.04 8.66
N ALA A 14 -4.72 -7.18 8.02
CA ALA A 14 -5.26 -8.39 8.64
C ALA A 14 -4.20 -9.17 9.46
N GLY A 15 -2.94 -8.72 9.49
CA GLY A 15 -1.85 -9.32 10.26
C GLY A 15 -0.88 -10.18 9.43
N ALA A 16 -0.99 -10.21 8.10
CA ALA A 16 -0.02 -10.90 7.26
C ALA A 16 1.32 -10.16 7.23
N ALA A 17 2.41 -10.91 7.03
CA ALA A 17 3.74 -10.33 6.90
C ALA A 17 3.84 -9.50 5.61
N VAL A 18 4.40 -8.30 5.71
CA VAL A 18 4.68 -7.40 4.57
C VAL A 18 5.46 -8.09 3.45
N VAL A 19 6.36 -9.01 3.82
CA VAL A 19 7.17 -9.79 2.88
C VAL A 19 6.32 -10.75 2.04
N GLU A 20 5.41 -11.48 2.69
CA GLU A 20 4.52 -12.44 2.04
C GLU A 20 3.57 -11.74 1.07
N ALA A 21 2.95 -10.64 1.52
CA ALA A 21 2.09 -9.82 0.67
C ALA A 21 2.86 -9.24 -0.54
N ALA A 22 4.10 -8.80 -0.33
CA ALA A 22 4.94 -8.27 -1.40
C ALA A 22 5.26 -9.34 -2.47
N VAL A 23 5.63 -10.55 -2.05
CA VAL A 23 5.92 -11.67 -2.96
C VAL A 23 4.66 -12.08 -3.73
N ARG A 24 3.53 -12.22 -3.03
CA ARG A 24 2.25 -12.69 -3.60
C ARG A 24 1.68 -11.71 -4.63
N HIS A 25 1.88 -10.42 -4.42
CA HIS A 25 1.46 -9.36 -5.33
C HIS A 25 2.57 -8.90 -6.29
N GLN A 26 3.74 -9.55 -6.29
CA GLN A 26 4.90 -9.20 -7.12
C GLN A 26 5.31 -7.71 -7.04
N VAL A 27 5.21 -7.12 -5.84
CA VAL A 27 5.57 -5.73 -5.57
C VAL A 27 6.75 -5.66 -4.61
N SER A 28 7.44 -4.52 -4.59
CA SER A 28 8.53 -4.30 -3.65
C SER A 28 8.01 -4.14 -2.22
N ARG A 29 8.72 -4.73 -1.25
CA ARG A 29 8.44 -4.56 0.19
C ARG A 29 8.36 -3.09 0.62
N GLN A 30 9.20 -2.23 0.04
CA GLN A 30 9.16 -0.79 0.30
C GLN A 30 7.84 -0.14 -0.12
N SER A 31 7.25 -0.58 -1.24
CA SER A 31 5.96 -0.07 -1.71
C SER A 31 4.83 -0.47 -0.77
N VAL A 32 4.82 -1.73 -0.33
CA VAL A 32 3.85 -2.23 0.66
C VAL A 32 3.99 -1.48 1.98
N HIS A 33 5.22 -1.30 2.47
CA HIS A 33 5.48 -0.53 3.70
C HIS A 33 5.01 0.92 3.59
N ALA A 34 5.23 1.57 2.44
CA ALA A 34 4.74 2.93 2.20
C ALA A 34 3.20 3.00 2.16
N TRP A 35 2.54 1.99 1.59
CA TRP A 35 1.07 1.95 1.57
C TRP A 35 0.47 1.68 2.95
N VAL A 36 1.05 0.75 3.71
CA VAL A 36 0.63 0.44 5.09
C VAL A 36 0.83 1.64 5.99
N CYS A 37 2.01 2.29 5.93
CA CYS A 37 2.29 3.47 6.74
C CYS A 37 1.34 4.63 6.41
N ARG A 38 0.92 4.80 5.15
CA ARG A 38 -0.13 5.75 4.78
C ARG A 38 -1.52 5.32 5.26
N TYR A 39 -1.81 4.03 5.22
CA TYR A 39 -3.08 3.47 5.70
C TYR A 39 -3.23 3.67 7.22
N GLU A 40 -2.16 3.47 7.99
CA GLU A 40 -2.16 3.73 9.45
C GLU A 40 -2.26 5.22 9.78
N GLN A 41 -1.61 6.09 8.99
CA GLN A 41 -1.61 7.54 9.24
C GLN A 41 -2.89 8.27 8.78
N ALA A 42 -3.52 7.83 7.69
CA ALA A 42 -4.61 8.57 7.04
C ALA A 42 -5.86 7.72 6.75
N GLY A 43 -5.84 6.41 7.04
CA GLY A 43 -6.91 5.47 6.68
C GLY A 43 -7.04 5.22 5.16
N LEU A 44 -8.12 4.54 4.77
CA LEU A 44 -8.50 4.28 3.38
C LEU A 44 -8.41 5.50 2.42
N PRO A 45 -8.79 6.74 2.80
CA PRO A 45 -8.75 7.87 1.86
C PRO A 45 -7.32 8.26 1.44
N GLY A 46 -6.29 7.90 2.22
CA GLY A 46 -4.87 8.16 1.89
C GLY A 46 -4.30 7.27 0.79
N MET A 47 -5.05 6.24 0.36
CA MET A 47 -4.63 5.33 -0.70
C MET A 47 -4.92 5.86 -2.11
N GLY A 48 -5.70 6.95 -2.24
CA GLY A 48 -5.93 7.64 -3.52
C GLY A 48 -4.62 7.96 -4.23
N SER A 49 -4.61 7.80 -5.56
CA SER A 49 -3.45 7.96 -6.46
C SER A 49 -2.46 9.04 -5.99
N PRO A 50 -1.13 8.84 -6.06
CA PRO A 50 -0.20 9.96 -6.07
C PRO A 50 -0.39 10.71 -7.41
N SER A 51 -1.50 11.44 -7.54
CA SER A 51 -1.60 12.50 -8.53
C SER A 51 -0.57 13.53 -8.13
N SER A 52 0.56 13.48 -8.83
CA SER A 52 1.57 14.52 -8.95
C SER A 52 1.00 15.89 -8.61
N THR A 53 1.15 16.30 -7.34
CA THR A 53 1.13 17.72 -7.01
C THR A 53 2.49 18.23 -7.44
N LEU A 54 2.57 18.60 -8.72
CA LEU A 54 3.65 19.42 -9.23
C LEU A 54 3.60 20.72 -8.43
N ARG A 55 4.47 20.78 -7.43
CA ARG A 55 4.80 21.99 -6.71
C ARG A 55 5.78 22.76 -7.60
N ARG A 56 5.29 23.92 -8.09
CA ARG A 56 5.94 24.98 -8.89
C ARG A 56 5.90 24.80 -10.40
#